data_AF-U2KSZ6-F1
#
_entry.id   AF-U2KSZ6-F1
#
_cell.length_a   1.000
_cell.length_b   1.000
_cell.length_c   1.000
_cell.angle_alpha   90.00
_cell.angle_beta   90.00
_cell.angle_gamma   90.00
#
_symmetry.space_group_name_H-M   'P 1'
#
loop_
_entity.id
_entity.type
_entity.pdbx_description
1 polymer ?
#
loop_
_entity_poly.entity_id
_entity_poly.type
_entity_poly.pdbx_seq_one_letter_code
_entity_poly.pdbx_strand_id
1 'polypeptide(L)'
;MESAFSEKQFSARAFLMPSRRCAMPRKPKRPCRMTGCPNLTDRKSCYCEEHEKTMQRHYDHFTRGYDQHERYDSAWRRIRDRHLSAHPLCECCKERGRYVLATLVHHIRPLADGGTHDESNLMSLCVSCHERIHRRRTPK
;
A
#
# COMPACT_ATOMS: atom_id res chain seq x y z
N MET A 1 -37.92 33.27 -67.09
CA MET A 1 -37.48 34.59 -66.60
C MET A 1 -37.25 34.44 -65.11
N GLU A 2 -36.21 33.70 -64.75
CA GLU A 2 -34.89 34.30 -64.43
C GLU A 2 -35.03 35.38 -63.37
N SER A 3 -34.73 35.04 -62.12
CA SER A 3 -34.13 35.98 -61.18
C SER A 3 -33.38 35.17 -60.13
N ALA A 4 -32.09 35.00 -60.39
CA ALA A 4 -31.12 34.40 -59.49
C ALA A 4 -30.99 35.25 -58.22
N PHE A 5 -31.33 34.68 -57.06
CA PHE A 5 -30.95 35.27 -55.77
C PHE A 5 -29.69 34.58 -55.26
N SER A 6 -28.56 35.17 -55.66
CA SER A 6 -27.21 34.82 -55.25
C SER A 6 -27.06 34.90 -53.73
N GLU A 7 -26.97 33.74 -53.08
CA GLU A 7 -26.56 33.62 -51.68
C GLU A 7 -25.08 34.04 -51.56
N LYS A 8 -24.87 35.32 -51.24
CA LYS A 8 -23.55 35.83 -50.89
C LYS A 8 -23.14 35.23 -49.53
N GLN A 9 -22.27 34.23 -49.59
CA GLN A 9 -21.52 33.70 -48.45
C GLN A 9 -20.78 34.86 -47.75
N PHE A 10 -21.31 35.30 -46.61
CA PHE A 10 -20.55 36.11 -45.66
C PHE A 10 -19.50 35.20 -45.01
N SER A 11 -18.29 35.20 -45.58
CA SER A 11 -17.12 34.62 -44.92
C SER A 11 -16.82 35.44 -43.68
N ALA A 12 -17.34 34.99 -42.53
CA ALA A 12 -16.87 35.42 -41.23
C ALA A 12 -15.42 34.91 -41.10
N ARG A 13 -14.46 35.73 -41.50
CA ARG A 13 -13.05 35.56 -41.12
C ARG A 13 -12.97 35.65 -39.61
N ALA A 14 -13.15 34.52 -38.93
CA ALA A 14 -12.80 34.36 -37.54
C ALA A 14 -11.31 34.70 -37.43
N PHE A 15 -11.01 35.80 -36.76
CA PHE A 15 -9.66 36.18 -36.40
C PHE A 15 -9.17 35.13 -35.37
N LEU A 16 -8.60 34.04 -35.87
CA LEU A 16 -7.91 33.04 -35.07
C LEU A 16 -6.68 33.73 -34.46
N MET A 17 -6.86 34.32 -33.27
CA MET A 17 -5.75 34.62 -32.39
C MET A 17 -4.93 33.34 -32.25
N PRO A 18 -3.66 33.31 -32.69
CA PRO A 18 -2.81 32.17 -32.40
C PRO A 18 -2.71 32.13 -30.89
N SER A 19 -3.23 31.07 -30.27
CA SER A 19 -2.91 30.76 -28.88
C SER A 19 -1.42 30.47 -28.82
N ARG A 20 -0.63 31.55 -28.71
CA ARG A 20 0.79 31.48 -28.41
C ARG A 20 0.84 30.76 -27.07
N ARG A 21 1.10 29.45 -27.10
CA ARG A 21 1.48 28.71 -25.90
C ARG A 21 2.74 29.41 -25.41
N CYS A 22 2.62 30.26 -24.41
CA CYS A 22 3.78 30.82 -23.72
C CYS A 22 4.64 29.63 -23.29
N ALA A 23 5.77 29.44 -23.95
CA ALA A 23 6.74 28.42 -23.60
C ALA A 23 7.33 28.82 -22.25
N MET A 24 6.75 28.31 -21.17
CA MET A 24 7.24 28.58 -19.83
C MET A 24 8.68 28.04 -19.71
N PRO A 25 9.63 28.82 -19.17
CA PRO A 25 11.01 28.40 -19.06
C PRO A 25 11.09 27.12 -18.24
N ARG A 26 11.71 26.08 -18.80
CA ARG A 26 11.88 24.80 -18.10
C ARG A 26 12.87 24.99 -16.97
N LYS A 27 12.63 24.29 -15.86
CA LYS A 27 13.54 24.27 -14.71
C LYS A 27 14.95 23.86 -15.17
N PRO A 28 16.02 24.56 -14.75
CA PRO A 28 17.39 24.19 -15.11
C PRO A 28 17.72 22.78 -14.59
N LYS A 29 18.56 22.07 -15.34
CA LYS A 29 19.03 20.74 -14.94
C LYS A 29 19.90 20.87 -13.68
N ARG A 30 19.72 19.94 -12.73
CA ARG A 30 20.42 19.90 -11.45
C ARG A 30 21.51 18.83 -11.49
N PRO A 31 22.66 19.04 -10.84
CA PRO A 31 23.64 17.96 -10.71
C PRO A 31 23.04 16.77 -9.95
N CYS A 32 23.48 15.56 -10.31
CA CYS A 32 23.15 14.34 -9.59
C CYS A 32 23.63 14.44 -8.14
N ARG A 33 22.77 14.05 -7.18
CA ARG A 33 23.07 14.13 -5.75
C ARG A 33 24.11 13.08 -5.28
N MET A 34 24.40 12.07 -6.08
CA MET A 34 25.44 11.07 -5.78
C MET A 34 26.82 11.74 -5.72
N THR A 35 27.59 11.46 -4.67
CA THR A 35 28.94 11.99 -4.48
C THR A 35 29.83 11.65 -5.67
N GLY A 36 30.42 12.66 -6.31
CA GLY A 36 31.38 12.48 -7.41
C GLY A 36 30.76 12.25 -8.80
N CYS A 37 29.43 12.31 -8.96
CA CYS A 37 28.80 12.14 -10.27
C CYS A 37 28.69 13.49 -11.03
N PRO A 38 29.29 13.62 -12.24
CA PRO A 38 29.21 14.86 -13.03
C PRO A 38 27.90 15.02 -13.81
N ASN A 39 27.02 14.01 -13.80
CA ASN A 39 25.82 13.99 -14.65
C ASN A 39 24.74 14.97 -14.17
N LEU A 40 24.08 15.63 -15.13
CA LEU A 40 22.97 16.56 -14.91
C LEU A 40 21.62 15.86 -15.10
N THR A 41 20.65 16.19 -14.26
CA THR A 41 19.36 15.50 -14.14
C THR A 41 18.22 16.51 -14.05
N ASP A 42 17.08 16.17 -14.65
CA ASP A 42 15.83 16.93 -14.59
C ASP A 42 14.75 16.23 -13.73
N ARG A 43 15.04 14.99 -13.28
CA ARG A 43 14.13 14.15 -12.49
C ARG A 43 13.93 14.64 -11.06
N LYS A 44 12.76 14.33 -10.49
CA LYS A 44 12.38 14.66 -9.10
C LYS A 44 13.30 13.99 -8.06
N SER A 45 13.79 12.79 -8.38
CA SER A 45 14.72 12.01 -7.56
C SER A 45 16.09 12.68 -7.40
N CYS A 46 16.43 13.68 -8.24
CA CYS A 46 17.73 14.36 -8.25
C CYS A 46 18.94 13.40 -8.43
N TYR A 47 18.71 12.22 -9.02
CA TYR A 47 19.72 11.22 -9.37
C TYR A 47 19.70 10.95 -10.87
N CYS A 48 20.86 10.61 -11.46
CA CYS A 48 20.92 10.19 -12.86
C CYS A 48 20.34 8.78 -13.03
N GLU A 49 20.16 8.33 -14.27
CA GLU A 49 19.53 7.03 -14.55
C GLU A 49 20.27 5.85 -13.91
N GLU A 50 21.59 5.95 -13.89
CA GLU A 50 22.49 4.97 -13.29
C GLU A 50 22.32 4.92 -11.76
N HIS A 51 22.19 6.08 -11.11
CA HIS A 51 22.15 6.18 -9.66
C HIS A 51 20.74 6.09 -9.07
N GLU A 52 19.70 6.39 -9.84
CA GLU A 52 18.32 6.37 -9.37
C GLU A 52 17.92 4.98 -8.85
N LYS A 53 18.24 3.92 -9.59
CA LYS A 53 17.95 2.54 -9.18
C LYS A 53 18.72 2.14 -7.91
N THR A 54 19.99 2.49 -7.82
CA THR A 54 20.84 2.17 -6.66
C THR A 54 20.35 2.89 -5.40
N MET A 55 19.98 4.16 -5.52
CA MET A 55 19.44 4.95 -4.41
C MET A 55 18.03 4.50 -4.02
N GLN A 56 17.21 4.10 -4.98
CA GLN A 56 15.90 3.51 -4.71
C GLN A 56 16.04 2.21 -3.90
N ARG A 57 16.95 1.30 -4.30
CA ARG A 57 17.25 0.08 -3.55
C ARG A 57 17.77 0.36 -2.13
N HIS A 58 18.68 1.33 -2.00
CA HIS A 58 19.17 1.75 -0.69
C HIS A 58 18.05 2.30 0.19
N TYR A 59 17.17 3.13 -0.37
CA TYR A 59 15.99 3.62 0.33
C TYR A 59 15.06 2.46 0.72
N ASP A 60 14.76 1.55 -0.21
CA ASP A 60 13.88 0.39 0.04
C ASP A 60 14.44 -0.56 1.11
N HIS A 61 15.76 -0.75 1.17
CA HIS A 61 16.41 -1.63 2.15
C HIS A 61 16.56 -0.99 3.54
N PHE A 62 16.97 0.28 3.61
CA PHE A 62 17.36 0.91 4.88
C PHE A 62 16.32 1.87 5.46
N THR A 63 15.46 2.48 4.62
CA THR A 63 14.59 3.59 5.02
C THR A 63 13.11 3.26 4.88
N ARG A 64 12.73 2.50 3.85
CA ARG A 64 11.39 1.97 3.69
C ARG A 64 11.23 0.85 4.70
N GLY A 65 10.76 1.21 5.89
CA GLY A 65 10.50 0.25 6.93
C GLY A 65 9.62 -0.90 6.43
N TYR A 66 9.93 -2.09 6.93
CA TYR A 66 9.08 -3.25 7.12
C TYR A 66 7.97 -3.47 6.07
N ASP A 67 8.19 -4.40 5.12
CA ASP A 67 7.11 -4.86 4.27
C ASP A 67 6.08 -5.65 5.10
N GLN A 68 4.98 -4.99 5.47
CA GLN A 68 3.86 -5.61 6.17
C GLN A 68 3.24 -6.77 5.38
N HIS A 69 3.36 -6.78 4.05
CA HIS A 69 2.87 -7.87 3.21
C HIS A 69 3.73 -9.14 3.32
N GLU A 70 4.99 -9.01 3.68
CA GLU A 70 5.90 -10.15 3.85
C GLU A 70 5.61 -10.92 5.16
N ARG A 71 5.16 -10.24 6.23
CA ARG A 71 4.90 -10.87 7.54
C ARG A 71 3.55 -11.56 7.67
N TYR A 72 2.51 -10.98 7.09
CA TYR A 72 1.15 -11.48 7.21
C TYR A 72 0.67 -11.89 5.85
N ASP A 73 0.96 -13.14 5.50
CA ASP A 73 0.49 -13.77 4.27
C ASP A 73 -1.00 -13.47 4.10
N SER A 74 -1.37 -12.99 2.93
CA SER A 74 -2.77 -12.78 2.54
C SER A 74 -3.64 -14.00 2.82
N ALA A 75 -3.05 -15.21 2.78
CA ALA A 75 -3.68 -16.46 3.18
C ALA A 75 -4.14 -16.44 4.64
N TRP A 76 -3.31 -15.97 5.57
CA TRP A 76 -3.66 -15.89 6.99
C TRP A 76 -4.86 -14.99 7.24
N ARG A 77 -4.94 -13.84 6.57
CA ARG A 77 -6.09 -12.93 6.72
C ARG A 77 -7.40 -13.64 6.37
N ARG A 78 -7.42 -14.40 5.26
CA ARG A 78 -8.60 -15.16 4.82
C ARG A 78 -8.97 -16.27 5.82
N ILE A 79 -7.97 -17.01 6.32
CA ILE A 79 -8.18 -18.08 7.31
C ILE A 79 -8.74 -17.49 8.60
N ARG A 80 -8.14 -16.41 9.10
CA ARG A 80 -8.57 -15.71 10.32
C ARG A 80 -10.02 -15.25 10.22
N ASP A 81 -10.39 -14.59 9.12
CA ASP A 81 -11.73 -14.04 8.95
C ASP A 81 -12.79 -15.15 8.87
N ARG A 82 -12.48 -16.27 8.18
CA ARG A 82 -13.32 -17.48 8.18
C ARG A 82 -13.47 -18.06 9.59
N HIS A 83 -12.36 -18.22 10.30
CA HIS A 83 -12.34 -18.83 11.62
C HIS A 83 -13.14 -18.00 12.65
N LEU A 84 -12.97 -16.66 12.66
CA LEU A 84 -13.76 -15.76 13.52
C LEU A 84 -15.25 -15.75 13.18
N SER A 85 -15.59 -15.93 11.90
CA SER A 85 -17.01 -16.03 11.49
C SER A 85 -17.65 -17.33 11.99
N ALA A 86 -16.90 -18.43 12.03
CA ALA A 86 -17.36 -19.71 12.57
C ALA A 86 -17.38 -19.74 14.11
N HIS A 87 -16.41 -19.06 14.76
CA HIS A 87 -16.24 -19.04 16.21
C HIS A 87 -16.28 -17.58 16.74
N PRO A 88 -17.47 -16.96 16.81
CA PRO A 88 -17.59 -15.55 17.20
C PRO A 88 -17.38 -15.30 18.71
N LEU A 89 -17.28 -16.35 19.52
CA LEU A 89 -17.16 -16.26 20.97
C LEU A 89 -15.79 -16.73 21.45
N CYS A 90 -15.30 -16.10 22.52
CA CYS A 90 -14.06 -16.49 23.18
C CYS A 90 -14.22 -17.85 23.87
N GLU A 91 -13.44 -18.84 23.43
CA GLU A 91 -13.51 -20.22 23.95
C GLU A 91 -13.15 -20.28 25.44
N CYS A 92 -12.08 -19.60 25.85
CA CYS A 92 -11.68 -19.49 27.26
C CYS A 92 -12.74 -18.84 28.16
N CYS A 93 -13.55 -17.93 27.63
CA CYS A 93 -14.63 -17.31 28.39
C CYS A 93 -15.85 -18.23 28.44
N LYS A 94 -16.16 -18.91 27.35
CA LYS A 94 -17.26 -19.88 27.25
C LYS A 94 -17.11 -21.01 28.27
N GLU A 95 -15.90 -21.54 28.45
CA GLU A 95 -15.58 -22.53 29.49
C GLU A 95 -15.84 -22.03 30.91
N ARG A 96 -15.79 -20.71 31.12
CA ARG A 96 -16.03 -20.06 32.43
C ARG A 96 -17.48 -19.61 32.59
N GLY A 97 -18.37 -19.99 31.68
CA GLY A 97 -19.77 -19.55 31.65
C GLY A 97 -19.96 -18.08 31.26
N ARG A 98 -18.98 -17.45 30.60
CA ARG A 98 -19.07 -16.06 30.14
C ARG A 98 -19.12 -15.99 28.61
N TYR A 99 -20.08 -15.25 28.08
CA TYR A 99 -20.22 -15.04 26.64
C TYR A 99 -19.60 -13.69 26.25
N VAL A 100 -18.39 -13.74 25.72
CA VAL A 100 -17.64 -12.56 25.25
C VAL A 100 -17.26 -12.80 23.80
N LEU A 101 -17.39 -11.77 22.97
CA LEU A 101 -17.00 -11.84 21.56
C LEU A 101 -15.49 -12.07 21.43
N ALA A 102 -15.11 -12.95 20.51
CA ALA A 102 -13.73 -13.12 20.10
C ALA A 102 -13.36 -12.04 19.09
N THR A 103 -12.18 -11.45 19.27
CA THR A 103 -11.64 -10.42 18.38
C THR A 103 -10.29 -10.81 17.79
N LEU A 104 -9.63 -11.79 18.42
CA LEU A 104 -8.28 -12.22 18.07
C LEU A 104 -8.26 -13.74 17.93
N VAL A 105 -7.44 -14.22 16.98
CA VAL A 105 -7.17 -15.65 16.80
C VAL A 105 -5.75 -15.94 17.28
N HIS A 106 -5.63 -16.93 18.14
CA HIS A 106 -4.37 -17.37 18.73
C HIS A 106 -3.94 -18.72 18.18
N HIS A 107 -2.64 -18.87 17.90
CA HIS A 107 -2.07 -20.17 17.55
C HIS A 107 -1.75 -20.96 18.83
N ILE A 108 -2.37 -22.12 18.99
CA ILE A 108 -2.14 -23.02 20.13
C ILE A 108 -0.65 -23.41 20.16
N ARG A 109 -0.11 -23.89 19.04
CA ARG A 109 1.33 -24.03 18.80
C ARG A 109 1.83 -22.82 18.01
N PRO A 110 2.77 -22.01 18.55
CA PRO A 110 3.37 -20.89 17.82
C PRO A 110 3.95 -21.32 16.47
N LEU A 111 3.93 -20.44 15.48
CA LEU A 111 4.56 -20.69 14.16
C LEU A 111 6.06 -20.96 14.30
N ALA A 112 6.74 -20.28 15.23
CA ALA A 112 8.17 -20.48 15.50
C ALA A 112 8.50 -21.92 15.90
N ASP A 113 7.56 -22.60 16.56
CA ASP A 113 7.72 -23.99 17.01
C ASP A 113 7.19 -24.99 15.96
N GLY A 114 6.87 -24.55 14.74
CA GLY A 114 6.30 -25.39 13.68
C GLY A 114 4.77 -25.51 13.72
N GLY A 115 4.07 -24.52 14.27
CA GLY A 115 2.62 -24.44 14.20
C GLY A 115 2.11 -24.12 12.80
N THR A 116 1.00 -24.76 12.41
CA THR A 116 0.31 -24.52 11.13
C THR A 116 -0.85 -23.52 11.30
N HIS A 117 -1.38 -23.02 10.17
CA HIS A 117 -2.59 -22.19 10.13
C HIS A 117 -3.88 -23.03 10.04
N ASP A 118 -3.82 -24.32 10.36
CA ASP A 118 -4.97 -25.21 10.34
C ASP A 118 -5.95 -24.83 11.44
N GLU A 119 -7.26 -24.97 11.17
CA GLU A 119 -8.32 -24.59 12.11
C GLU A 119 -8.20 -25.30 13.47
N SER A 120 -7.60 -26.50 13.51
CA SER A 120 -7.33 -27.25 14.74
C SER A 120 -6.23 -26.65 15.62
N ASN A 121 -5.34 -25.83 15.05
CA ASN A 121 -4.29 -25.11 15.78
C ASN A 121 -4.70 -23.68 16.14
N LEU A 122 -5.91 -23.25 15.77
CA LEU A 122 -6.42 -21.91 16.01
C LEU A 122 -7.42 -21.90 17.15
N MET A 123 -7.39 -20.82 17.95
CA MET A 123 -8.30 -20.61 19.05
C MET A 123 -8.82 -19.18 19.04
N SER A 124 -10.14 -19.02 19.15
CA SER A 124 -10.80 -17.70 19.16
C SER A 124 -10.85 -17.11 20.56
N LEU A 125 -10.26 -15.92 20.73
CA LEU A 125 -10.07 -15.28 22.03
C LEU A 125 -10.46 -13.80 22.03
N CYS A 126 -10.85 -13.30 23.20
CA CYS A 126 -10.92 -11.87 23.46
C CYS A 126 -9.54 -11.30 23.82
N VAL A 127 -9.38 -9.98 23.72
CA VAL A 127 -8.12 -9.26 23.99
C VAL A 127 -7.52 -9.63 25.35
N SER A 128 -8.33 -9.64 26.41
CA SER A 128 -7.87 -9.92 27.77
C SER A 128 -7.39 -11.37 27.95
N CYS A 129 -8.07 -12.35 27.35
CA CYS A 129 -7.64 -13.74 27.37
C CYS A 129 -6.35 -13.94 26.56
N HIS A 130 -6.26 -13.32 25.39
CA HIS A 130 -5.09 -13.40 24.51
C HIS A 130 -3.83 -12.87 25.21
N GLU A 131 -3.89 -11.67 25.78
CA GLU A 131 -2.75 -11.10 26.53
C GLU A 131 -2.30 -11.95 27.71
N ARG A 132 -3.26 -12.58 28.41
CA ARG A 132 -2.95 -13.44 29.54
C ARG A 132 -2.23 -14.72 29.12
N ILE A 133 -2.52 -15.25 27.93
CA ILE A 133 -1.79 -16.41 27.39
C ILE A 133 -0.37 -16.02 26.99
N HIS A 134 -0.18 -14.88 26.31
CA HIS A 134 1.15 -14.39 25.96
C HIS A 134 2.01 -14.15 27.19
N ARG A 135 1.46 -13.49 28.22
CA ARG A 135 2.16 -13.25 29.49
C ARG A 135 2.59 -14.52 30.21
N ARG A 136 1.88 -15.64 30.04
CA ARG A 136 2.25 -16.93 30.66
C ARG A 136 3.36 -17.66 29.91
N ARG A 137 3.55 -17.38 28.60
CA ARG A 137 4.53 -18.05 27.75
C ARG A 137 5.92 -17.41 27.84
N THR A 138 6.01 -16.13 28.18
CA THR A 138 7.31 -15.46 28.36
C THR A 138 7.90 -15.87 29.71
N PRO A 139 9.02 -16.61 29.76
CA PRO A 139 9.74 -16.81 31.02
C PRO A 139 10.23 -15.45 31.52
N LYS A 140 9.99 -15.19 32.81
CA LYS A 140 10.42 -13.96 33.48
C LYS A 140 11.89 -14.06 33.88
#